data_AF-A0A956PR73-F1
#
_entry.id   AF-A0A956PR73-F1
#
_cell.length_a   1.000
_cell.length_b   1.000
_cell.length_c   1.000
_cell.angle_alpha   90.00
_cell.angle_beta   90.00
_cell.angle_gamma   90.00
#
_symmetry.space_group_name_H-M   'P 1'
#
loop_
_entity.id
_entity.type
_entity.pdbx_description
1 polymer ?
#
loop_
_entity_poly.entity_id
_entity_poly.type
_entity_poly.pdbx_seq_one_letter_code
_entity_poly.pdbx_strand_id
1 'polypeptide(L)'
;MMGRRGFTMIEMVIYFGLSVMVLGVVMAVFFTGRSNFEATSSSYLVSQDAEAALRWLKTDLQEAALSSIRVYPNPDSPSSPPGLSMAMARNLEGEFQFSKWGGPLWSTYVYYTLDNEGKLVRWMEEHDFNGVPSASTKAPESTEGRKA
;
A
#
# COMPACT_ATOMS: atom_id res chain seq x y z
N MET A 1 65.85 26.15 -12.71
CA MET A 1 64.93 26.83 -13.64
C MET A 1 64.02 25.77 -14.25
N MET A 2 62.77 25.69 -13.80
CA MET A 2 61.78 24.78 -14.39
C MET A 2 61.36 25.35 -15.74
N GLY A 3 61.81 24.70 -16.82
CA GLY A 3 61.46 25.09 -18.18
C GLY A 3 59.96 25.02 -18.36
N ARG A 4 59.32 26.18 -18.53
CA ARG A 4 57.93 26.28 -18.97
C ARG A 4 57.87 25.74 -20.40
N ARG A 5 57.58 24.44 -20.55
CA ARG A 5 57.23 23.83 -21.83
C ARG A 5 55.80 24.27 -22.15
N GLY A 6 55.67 25.06 -23.22
CA GLY A 6 54.36 25.44 -23.74
C GLY A 6 53.60 24.20 -24.20
N PHE A 7 52.33 24.14 -23.87
CA PHE A 7 51.43 23.07 -24.25
C PHE A 7 51.30 23.00 -25.78
N THR A 8 51.48 21.83 -26.38
CA THR A 8 51.27 21.69 -27.82
C THR A 8 49.77 21.66 -28.13
N MET A 9 49.36 22.22 -29.27
CA MET A 9 47.94 22.22 -29.72
C MET A 9 47.35 20.80 -29.74
N ILE A 10 48.18 19.79 -30.04
CA ILE A 10 47.77 18.39 -30.10
C ILE A 10 47.48 17.81 -28.71
N GLU A 11 48.28 18.15 -27.71
CA GLU A 11 48.02 17.76 -26.31
C GLU A 11 46.71 18.38 -25.82
N MET A 12 46.42 19.64 -26.14
CA MET A 12 45.15 20.28 -25.77
C MET A 12 43.92 19.56 -26.33
N VAL A 13 43.97 19.14 -27.60
CA VAL A 13 42.86 18.38 -28.23
C VAL A 13 42.67 17.02 -27.57
N ILE A 14 43.76 16.33 -27.24
CA ILE A 14 43.72 15.03 -26.56
C ILE A 14 43.08 15.17 -25.16
N TYR A 15 43.50 16.17 -24.38
CA TYR A 15 42.93 16.40 -23.06
C TYR A 15 41.47 16.87 -23.11
N PHE A 16 41.08 17.65 -24.13
CA PHE A 16 39.69 18.03 -24.33
C PHE A 16 38.81 16.80 -24.61
N GLY A 17 39.24 15.92 -25.51
CA GLY A 17 38.53 14.67 -25.81
C GLY A 17 38.40 13.76 -24.58
N LEU A 18 39.49 13.58 -23.83
CA LEU A 18 39.48 12.85 -22.57
C LEU A 18 38.54 13.48 -21.54
N SER A 19 38.54 14.80 -21.41
CA SER A 19 37.68 15.52 -20.46
C SER A 19 36.19 15.35 -20.80
N VAL A 20 35.82 15.42 -22.08
CA VAL A 20 34.44 15.17 -22.53
C VAL A 20 34.03 13.73 -22.26
N MET A 21 34.91 12.76 -22.50
CA MET A 21 34.65 11.36 -22.18
C MET A 21 34.39 11.15 -20.69
N VAL A 22 35.25 11.71 -19.83
CA VAL A 22 35.07 11.65 -18.37
C VAL A 22 33.76 12.31 -17.95
N LEU A 23 33.43 13.48 -18.52
CA LEU A 23 32.17 14.17 -18.24
C LEU A 23 30.96 13.32 -18.66
N GLY A 24 31.05 12.64 -19.81
CA GLY A 24 30.03 11.73 -20.30
C GLY A 24 29.80 10.54 -19.37
N VAL A 25 30.87 9.95 -18.83
CA VAL A 25 30.77 8.87 -17.84
C VAL A 25 30.11 9.36 -16.55
N VAL A 26 30.51 10.54 -16.05
CA VAL A 26 29.91 11.13 -14.84
C VAL A 26 28.42 11.40 -15.05
N MET A 27 28.03 11.96 -16.20
CA MET A 27 26.63 12.16 -16.58
C MET A 27 25.87 10.83 -16.62
N ALA A 28 26.41 9.81 -17.29
CA ALA A 28 25.76 8.51 -17.42
C ALA A 28 25.53 7.84 -16.05
N VAL A 29 26.51 7.92 -15.15
CA VAL A 29 26.38 7.44 -13.76
C VAL A 29 25.31 8.22 -13.01
N PHE A 30 25.25 9.54 -13.16
CA PHE A 30 24.25 10.37 -12.50
C PHE A 30 22.82 10.05 -12.98
N PHE A 31 22.62 9.91 -14.30
CA PHE A 31 21.32 9.54 -14.87
C PHE A 31 20.89 8.14 -14.44
N THR A 32 21.81 7.17 -14.47
CA THR A 32 21.55 5.79 -14.03
C THR A 32 21.25 5.73 -12.52
N GLY A 33 21.98 6.49 -11.72
CA GLY A 33 21.75 6.60 -10.28
C GLY A 33 20.37 7.16 -9.97
N ARG A 34 19.96 8.21 -10.70
CA ARG A 34 18.63 8.82 -10.53
C ARG A 34 17.50 7.84 -10.90
N SER A 35 17.60 7.16 -12.04
CA SER A 35 16.56 6.19 -12.46
C SER A 35 16.45 5.02 -11.49
N ASN A 36 17.58 4.52 -10.98
CA ASN A 36 17.60 3.47 -9.97
C ASN A 36 16.98 3.93 -8.64
N PHE A 37 17.21 5.18 -8.24
CA PHE A 37 16.62 5.74 -7.03
C PHE A 37 15.09 5.84 -7.14
N GLU A 38 14.56 6.34 -8.26
CA GLU A 38 13.12 6.45 -8.51
C GLU A 38 12.41 5.08 -8.56
N ALA A 39 13.04 4.07 -9.15
CA ALA A 39 12.52 2.70 -9.18
C ALA A 39 12.52 2.05 -7.78
N THR A 40 13.58 2.29 -6.99
CA THR A 40 13.71 1.73 -5.64
C THR A 40 12.73 2.39 -4.67
N SER A 41 12.55 3.72 -4.75
CA SER A 41 11.61 4.44 -3.89
C SER A 41 10.17 4.00 -4.12
N SER A 42 9.79 3.78 -5.39
CA SER A 42 8.45 3.30 -5.73
C SER A 42 8.19 1.90 -5.17
N SER A 43 9.18 1.00 -5.29
CA SER A 43 9.09 -0.36 -4.75
C SER A 43 8.98 -0.38 -3.22
N TYR A 44 9.70 0.53 -2.54
CA TYR A 44 9.64 0.67 -1.09
C TYR A 44 8.25 1.13 -0.62
N LEU A 45 7.68 2.16 -1.26
CA LEU A 45 6.36 2.68 -0.90
C LEU A 45 5.26 1.62 -1.07
N VAL A 46 5.28 0.88 -2.19
CA VAL A 46 4.34 -0.22 -2.42
C VAL A 46 4.47 -1.31 -1.36
N SER A 47 5.70 -1.66 -0.98
CA SER A 47 5.95 -2.68 0.05
C SER A 47 5.42 -2.26 1.42
N GLN A 48 5.60 -0.99 1.79
CA GLN A 48 5.11 -0.44 3.06
C GLN A 48 3.58 -0.44 3.14
N ASP A 49 2.91 -0.02 2.07
CA ASP A 49 1.43 -0.04 1.99
C ASP A 49 0.90 -1.48 2.04
N ALA A 50 1.56 -2.43 1.38
CA ALA A 50 1.21 -3.84 1.42
C ALA A 50 1.39 -4.45 2.82
N GLU A 51 2.46 -4.13 3.53
CA GLU A 51 2.68 -4.59 4.91
C GLU A 51 1.64 -4.04 5.88
N ALA A 52 1.26 -2.77 5.74
CA ALA A 52 0.20 -2.15 6.54
C ALA A 52 -1.16 -2.81 6.28
N ALA A 53 -1.51 -3.01 5.01
CA ALA A 53 -2.71 -3.71 4.58
C ALA A 53 -2.75 -5.15 5.13
N LEU A 54 -1.65 -5.89 5.02
CA LEU A 54 -1.55 -7.26 5.53
C LEU A 54 -1.74 -7.31 7.05
N ARG A 55 -1.17 -6.33 7.78
CA ARG A 55 -1.34 -6.23 9.23
C ARG A 55 -2.80 -6.02 9.62
N TRP A 56 -3.49 -5.08 8.97
CA TRP A 56 -4.93 -4.85 9.22
C TRP A 56 -5.77 -6.08 8.89
N LEU A 57 -5.57 -6.66 7.71
CA LEU A 57 -6.32 -7.83 7.26
C LEU A 57 -6.12 -9.02 8.21
N LYS A 58 -4.88 -9.23 8.67
CA LYS A 58 -4.54 -10.31 9.60
C LYS A 58 -5.26 -10.12 10.94
N THR A 59 -5.17 -8.94 11.53
CA THR A 59 -5.83 -8.65 12.82
C THR A 59 -7.35 -8.79 12.69
N ASP A 60 -7.93 -8.24 11.63
CA ASP A 60 -9.37 -8.28 11.42
C ASP A 60 -9.88 -9.71 11.19
N LEU A 61 -9.17 -10.52 10.39
CA LEU A 61 -9.53 -11.93 10.17
C LEU A 61 -9.40 -12.78 11.44
N GLN A 62 -8.45 -12.48 12.32
CA GLN A 62 -8.28 -13.22 13.59
C GLN A 62 -9.42 -12.94 14.57
N GLU A 63 -10.03 -11.77 14.48
CA GLU A 63 -11.07 -11.30 15.41
C GLU A 63 -12.48 -11.37 14.78
N ALA A 64 -12.56 -11.78 13.51
CA ALA A 64 -13.80 -11.85 12.78
C ALA A 64 -14.69 -13.04 13.16
N ALA A 65 -16.00 -12.83 13.08
CA ALA A 65 -16.94 -13.93 13.14
C ALA A 65 -16.92 -14.71 11.83
N LEU A 66 -16.53 -15.99 11.88
CA LEU A 66 -16.40 -16.84 10.69
C LEU A 66 -17.68 -16.88 9.82
N SER A 67 -18.86 -16.87 10.46
CA SER A 67 -20.17 -16.88 9.80
C SER A 67 -20.49 -15.60 9.02
N SER A 68 -19.77 -14.51 9.29
CA SER A 68 -19.99 -13.21 8.67
C SER A 68 -19.06 -12.92 7.49
N ILE A 69 -18.06 -13.76 7.26
CA ILE A 69 -17.07 -13.55 6.21
C ILE A 69 -17.73 -13.78 4.85
N ARG A 70 -17.67 -12.75 4.00
CA ARG A 70 -18.20 -12.79 2.64
C ARG A 70 -17.24 -12.12 1.67
N VAL A 71 -16.88 -12.86 0.63
CA VAL A 71 -16.00 -12.39 -0.45
C VAL A 71 -16.87 -11.84 -1.58
N TYR A 72 -16.34 -10.85 -2.31
CA TYR A 72 -16.95 -10.24 -3.48
C TYR A 72 -15.98 -10.30 -4.68
N PRO A 73 -16.48 -10.38 -5.92
CA PRO A 73 -17.89 -10.60 -6.27
C PRO A 73 -18.39 -11.98 -5.86
N ASN A 74 -19.69 -12.12 -5.62
CA ASN A 74 -20.35 -13.38 -5.26
C ASN A 74 -21.68 -13.54 -6.03
N PRO A 75 -22.35 -14.70 -5.96
CA PRO A 75 -23.61 -14.90 -6.69
C PRO A 75 -24.72 -13.88 -6.36
N ASP A 76 -24.76 -13.39 -5.12
CA ASP A 76 -25.72 -12.38 -4.65
C ASP A 76 -25.39 -10.97 -5.15
N SER A 77 -24.13 -10.74 -5.55
CA SER A 77 -23.59 -9.43 -5.95
C SER A 77 -22.48 -9.60 -7.00
N PRO A 78 -22.85 -9.99 -8.23
CA PRO A 78 -21.89 -10.36 -9.27
C PRO A 78 -21.15 -9.16 -9.88
N SER A 79 -21.72 -7.96 -9.79
CA SER A 79 -21.15 -6.71 -10.34
C SER A 79 -20.33 -5.92 -9.32
N SER A 80 -20.19 -6.41 -8.08
CA SER A 80 -19.43 -5.71 -7.05
C SER A 80 -17.92 -5.79 -7.30
N PRO A 81 -17.15 -4.77 -6.91
CA PRO A 81 -15.70 -4.82 -7.01
C PRO A 81 -15.14 -5.96 -6.15
N PRO A 82 -13.95 -6.49 -6.48
CA PRO A 82 -13.27 -7.46 -5.64
C PRO A 82 -13.10 -6.94 -4.22
N GLY A 83 -13.47 -7.75 -3.23
CA GLY A 83 -13.49 -7.28 -1.87
C GLY A 83 -13.90 -8.33 -0.85
N LEU A 84 -13.96 -7.90 0.40
CA LEU A 84 -14.22 -8.74 1.56
C LEU A 84 -15.02 -7.94 2.59
N SER A 85 -16.08 -8.53 3.13
CA SER A 85 -16.80 -8.00 4.28
C SER A 85 -16.80 -9.01 5.42
N MET A 86 -16.66 -8.55 6.66
CA MET A 86 -16.77 -9.40 7.84
C MET A 86 -17.18 -8.58 9.07
N ALA A 87 -17.79 -9.23 10.05
CA ALA A 87 -18.05 -8.64 11.35
C ALA A 87 -16.84 -8.82 12.27
N MET A 88 -16.46 -7.76 12.96
CA MET A 88 -15.28 -7.69 13.83
C MET A 88 -15.68 -7.31 15.25
N ALA A 89 -14.90 -7.80 16.22
CA ALA A 89 -15.10 -7.53 17.65
C ALA A 89 -14.50 -6.20 18.14
N ARG A 90 -13.99 -5.35 17.22
CA ARG A 90 -13.52 -4.00 17.54
C ARG A 90 -14.56 -2.96 17.16
N ASN A 91 -14.64 -1.88 17.93
CA ASN A 91 -15.39 -0.69 17.57
C ASN A 91 -14.65 0.18 16.54
N LEU A 92 -15.26 1.31 16.17
CA LEU A 92 -14.66 2.28 15.25
C LEU A 92 -13.35 2.88 15.79
N GLU A 93 -13.22 2.98 17.12
CA GLU A 93 -12.00 3.45 17.80
C GLU A 93 -10.88 2.39 17.81
N GLY A 94 -11.15 1.16 17.37
CA GLY A 94 -10.18 0.07 17.33
C GLY A 94 -9.96 -0.63 18.67
N GLU A 95 -10.83 -0.43 19.65
CA GLU A 95 -10.83 -1.12 20.93
C GLU A 95 -11.58 -2.46 20.82
N PHE A 96 -10.97 -3.53 21.34
CA PHE A 96 -11.61 -4.84 21.35
C PHE A 96 -12.71 -4.89 22.41
N GLN A 97 -13.92 -5.26 21.99
CA GLN A 97 -15.08 -5.34 22.85
C GLN A 97 -15.34 -6.77 23.32
N PHE A 98 -15.64 -6.88 24.60
CA PHE A 98 -15.98 -8.13 25.26
C PHE A 98 -17.42 -8.07 25.77
N SER A 99 -18.12 -9.19 25.61
CA SER A 99 -19.40 -9.40 26.28
C SER A 99 -19.20 -9.57 27.79
N LYS A 100 -20.29 -9.43 28.56
CA LYS A 100 -20.32 -9.68 30.02
C LYS A 100 -19.85 -11.09 30.41
N TRP A 101 -19.82 -12.02 29.46
CA TRP A 101 -19.41 -13.41 29.65
C TRP A 101 -17.98 -13.70 29.17
N GLY A 102 -17.21 -12.66 28.79
CA GLY A 102 -15.83 -12.78 28.34
C GLY A 102 -15.64 -13.26 26.89
N GLY A 103 -16.74 -13.48 26.15
CA GLY A 103 -16.68 -13.74 24.71
C GLY A 103 -16.53 -12.46 23.88
N PRO A 104 -16.01 -12.54 22.64
CA PRO A 104 -15.93 -11.40 21.73
C PRO A 104 -17.32 -10.80 21.48
N LEU A 105 -17.43 -9.48 21.53
CA LEU A 105 -18.63 -8.77 21.14
C LEU A 105 -18.41 -8.14 19.77
N TRP A 106 -18.92 -8.81 18.73
CA TRP A 106 -18.96 -8.23 17.39
C TRP A 106 -19.98 -7.09 17.36
N SER A 107 -19.54 -5.91 16.95
CA SER A 107 -20.35 -4.69 16.92
C SER A 107 -20.08 -3.83 15.68
N THR A 108 -19.20 -4.28 14.79
CA THR A 108 -18.78 -3.51 13.61
C THR A 108 -18.61 -4.43 12.42
N TYR A 109 -19.09 -4.02 11.25
CA TYR A 109 -18.67 -4.58 9.98
C TYR A 109 -17.45 -3.85 9.46
N VAL A 110 -16.46 -4.61 8.98
CA VAL A 110 -15.34 -4.09 8.21
C VAL A 110 -15.46 -4.53 6.76
N TYR A 111 -15.14 -3.61 5.86
CA TYR A 111 -15.21 -3.80 4.43
C TYR A 111 -13.86 -3.45 3.81
N TYR A 112 -13.44 -4.30 2.89
CA TYR A 112 -12.23 -4.17 2.12
C TYR A 112 -12.57 -4.19 0.64
N THR A 113 -12.04 -3.23 -0.11
CA THR A 113 -12.09 -3.22 -1.58
C THR A 113 -10.86 -2.53 -2.14
N LEU A 114 -10.64 -2.66 -3.44
CA LEU A 114 -9.60 -1.91 -4.15
C LEU A 114 -10.20 -0.61 -4.67
N ASP A 115 -9.48 0.49 -4.52
CA ASP A 115 -9.80 1.73 -5.22
C ASP A 115 -9.41 1.66 -6.71
N ASN A 116 -9.68 2.76 -7.44
CA ASN A 116 -9.38 2.84 -8.86
C ASN A 116 -7.86 2.81 -9.16
N GLU A 117 -7.02 3.08 -8.17
CA GLU A 117 -5.56 3.06 -8.26
C GLU A 117 -4.98 1.68 -7.86
N GLY A 118 -5.83 0.73 -7.44
CA GLY A 118 -5.43 -0.60 -7.01
C GLY A 118 -4.93 -0.67 -5.57
N LYS A 119 -5.17 0.36 -4.75
CA LYS A 119 -4.84 0.39 -3.33
C LYS A 119 -6.00 -0.19 -2.51
N LEU A 120 -5.64 -0.94 -1.47
CA LEU A 120 -6.61 -1.52 -0.54
C LEU A 120 -7.21 -0.42 0.34
N VAL A 121 -8.52 -0.24 0.24
CA VAL A 121 -9.32 0.64 1.09
C VAL A 121 -10.04 -0.20 2.12
N ARG A 122 -9.98 0.26 3.37
CA ARG A 122 -10.65 -0.32 4.53
C ARG A 122 -11.62 0.71 5.10
N TRP A 123 -12.86 0.32 5.34
CA TRP A 123 -13.83 1.14 6.06
C TRP A 123 -14.69 0.28 7.00
N MET A 124 -15.25 0.94 8.01
CA MET A 124 -15.98 0.29 9.10
C MET A 124 -17.37 0.91 9.24
N GLU A 125 -18.33 0.10 9.70
CA GLU A 125 -19.70 0.51 9.97
C GLU A 125 -20.20 -0.21 11.22
N GLU A 126 -20.64 0.54 12.22
CA GLU A 126 -21.23 -0.04 13.42
C GLU A 126 -22.52 -0.78 13.08
N HIS A 127 -22.69 -1.92 13.73
CA HIS A 127 -23.86 -2.76 13.58
C HIS A 127 -24.11 -3.53 14.87
N ASP A 128 -25.32 -3.42 15.41
CA ASP A 128 -25.73 -4.21 16.56
C ASP A 128 -26.12 -5.63 16.12
N PHE A 129 -25.30 -6.61 16.47
CA PHE A 129 -25.56 -8.00 16.15
C PHE A 129 -26.42 -8.62 17.27
N ASN A 130 -27.70 -8.84 16.96
CA ASN A 130 -28.61 -9.59 17.81
C ASN A 130 -28.30 -11.11 17.78
N GLY A 131 -27.09 -11.50 18.23
CA GLY A 131 -26.62 -12.87 18.28
C GLY A 131 -25.35 -13.12 17.46
N VAL A 132 -25.27 -14.28 16.81
CA VAL A 132 -24.11 -14.64 15.97
C VAL A 132 -24.11 -13.77 14.72
N PRO A 133 -22.99 -13.09 14.39
CA PRO A 133 -22.94 -12.23 13.21
C PRO A 133 -23.18 -13.00 11.91
N SER A 134 -24.08 -12.47 11.10
CA SER A 134 -24.31 -12.92 9.72
C SER A 134 -23.43 -12.13 8.74
N ALA A 135 -23.33 -12.61 7.51
CA ALA A 135 -22.65 -11.84 6.46
C ALA A 135 -23.42 -10.56 6.13
N SER A 136 -22.68 -9.48 5.85
CA SER A 136 -23.30 -8.23 5.41
C SER A 136 -23.96 -8.42 4.04
N THR A 137 -25.14 -7.82 3.85
CA THR A 137 -25.82 -7.70 2.56
C THR A 137 -25.29 -6.55 1.72
N LYS A 138 -24.49 -5.65 2.33
CA LYS A 138 -23.90 -4.49 1.68
C LYS A 138 -22.59 -4.91 1.00
N ALA A 139 -22.46 -4.59 -0.27
CA ALA A 139 -21.22 -4.78 -0.99
C ALA A 139 -20.17 -3.76 -0.53
N PRO A 140 -18.87 -4.13 -0.53
CA PRO A 140 -17.81 -3.19 -0.28
C PRO A 140 -17.69 -2.27 -1.50
N GLU A 141 -18.17 -1.03 -1.36
CA GLU A 141 -18.02 0.01 -2.38
C GLU A 141 -16.76 0.84 -2.12
N SER A 142 -16.17 1.38 -3.19
CA SER A 142 -15.08 2.36 -3.10
C SER A 142 -15.66 3.67 -2.55
N THR A 143 -15.71 3.80 -1.22
CA THR A 143 -16.00 5.07 -0.55
C THR A 143 -14.70 5.82 -0.33
N GLU A 144 -14.11 6.35 -1.40
CA GLU A 144 -13.11 7.42 -1.32
C GLU A 144 -13.74 8.63 -0.60
N GLY A 145 -13.74 8.65 0.74
CA GLY A 145 -14.30 9.79 1.48
C GLY A 145 -14.79 9.61 2.92
N ARG A 146 -14.73 8.42 3.54
CA ARG A 146 -14.94 8.31 5.00
C ARG A 146 -13.66 7.90 5.69
N LYS A 147 -12.77 8.90 5.83
CA LYS A 147 -11.67 8.86 6.79
C LYS A 147 -12.19 9.27 8.17
N ALA A 148 -11.57 8.64 9.17
CA ALA A 148 -11.78 8.71 10.62
C ALA A 148 -12.94 7.84 11.09
#